data_AF-A0A957DTX0-F1
#
_entry.id   AF-A0A957DTX0-F1
#
_cell.length_a   1.000
_cell.length_b   1.000
_cell.length_c   1.000
_cell.angle_alpha   90.00
_cell.angle_beta   90.00
_cell.angle_gamma   90.00
#
_symmetry.space_group_name_H-M   'P 1'
#
loop_
_entity.id
_entity.type
_entity.pdbx_description
1 polymer ?
#
loop_
_entity_poly.entity_id
_entity_poly.type
_entity_poly.pdbx_seq_one_letter_code
_entity_poly.pdbx_strand_id
1 'polypeptide(L)'
;RTARTELLKYVQQLIENDLTERQRTALVDSVIQGKSTNQIAKQLDMKPNAVYKLLHDARVKLKKSLAQDGYTPGDILQVFD
;
A
#
# COMPACT_ATOMS: atom_id res chain seq x y z
N ARG A 1 12.73 -15.93 -10.16
CA ARG A 1 11.35 -15.75 -10.69
C ARG A 1 10.28 -16.12 -9.67
N THR A 2 10.32 -17.30 -9.04
CA THR A 2 9.31 -17.72 -8.03
C THR A 2 9.22 -16.79 -6.83
N ALA A 3 10.35 -16.43 -6.19
CA ALA A 3 10.35 -15.56 -5.01
C ALA A 3 9.67 -14.20 -5.24
N ARG A 4 9.91 -13.56 -6.39
CA ARG A 4 9.26 -12.30 -6.78
C ARG A 4 7.75 -12.45 -6.94
N THR A 5 7.32 -13.51 -7.62
CA THR A 5 5.88 -13.77 -7.79
C THR A 5 5.20 -14.03 -6.45
N GLU A 6 5.82 -14.81 -5.56
CA GLU A 6 5.26 -15.10 -4.24
C GLU A 6 5.21 -13.85 -3.36
N LEU A 7 6.26 -13.01 -3.36
CA LEU A 7 6.25 -11.74 -2.64
C LEU A 7 5.16 -10.80 -3.16
N LEU A 8 4.98 -10.69 -4.47
CA LEU A 8 3.93 -9.84 -5.06
C LEU A 8 2.52 -10.34 -4.71
N LYS A 9 2.28 -11.66 -4.75
CA LYS A 9 1.00 -12.25 -4.31
C LYS A 9 0.74 -11.96 -2.85
N TYR A 10 1.76 -12.10 -2.01
CA TYR A 10 1.64 -11.83 -0.59
C TYR A 10 1.34 -10.35 -0.30
N VAL A 11 2.04 -9.42 -0.95
CA VAL A 11 1.74 -7.97 -0.84
C VAL A 11 0.31 -7.67 -1.31
N GLN A 12 -0.15 -8.31 -2.39
CA GLN A 12 -1.54 -8.17 -2.84
C GLN A 12 -2.53 -8.63 -1.75
N GLN A 13 -2.29 -9.79 -1.12
CA GLN A 13 -3.12 -10.28 -0.02
C GLN A 13 -3.13 -9.32 1.18
N LEU A 14 -1.99 -8.72 1.53
CA LEU A 14 -1.94 -7.71 2.60
C LEU A 14 -2.79 -6.48 2.26
N ILE A 15 -2.73 -6.00 1.01
CA ILE A 15 -3.57 -4.89 0.54
C ILE A 15 -5.06 -5.26 0.58
N GLU A 16 -5.39 -6.52 0.30
CA GLU A 16 -6.76 -7.03 0.27
C GLU A 16 -7.34 -7.34 1.67
N ASN A 17 -6.52 -7.75 2.63
CA ASN A 17 -6.99 -8.21 3.93
C ASN A 17 -6.75 -7.21 5.05
N ASP A 18 -5.65 -6.46 4.99
CA ASP A 18 -5.27 -5.58 6.09
C ASP A 18 -5.76 -4.16 5.89
N LEU A 19 -5.88 -3.68 4.65
CA LEU A 19 -6.36 -2.32 4.41
C LEU A 19 -7.88 -2.25 4.37
N THR A 20 -8.44 -1.19 4.94
CA THR A 20 -9.84 -0.84 4.69
C THR A 20 -10.04 -0.52 3.21
N GLU A 21 -11.26 -0.63 2.71
CA GLU A 21 -11.59 -0.30 1.32
C GLU A 21 -11.09 1.11 0.94
N ARG A 22 -11.31 2.10 1.81
CA ARG A 22 -10.83 3.48 1.58
C ARG A 22 -9.30 3.56 1.52
N GLN A 23 -8.59 2.87 2.41
CA GLN A 23 -7.12 2.82 2.39
C GLN A 23 -6.59 2.17 1.12
N ARG A 24 -7.19 1.04 0.70
CA ARG A 24 -6.84 0.34 -0.53
C ARG A 24 -7.05 1.24 -1.75
N THR A 25 -8.23 1.85 -1.87
CA THR A 25 -8.55 2.74 -3.00
C THR A 25 -7.57 3.89 -3.07
N ALA A 26 -7.31 4.58 -1.95
CA ALA A 26 -6.34 5.68 -1.92
C ALA A 26 -4.93 5.22 -2.29
N LEU A 27 -4.47 4.07 -1.78
CA LEU A 27 -3.14 3.54 -2.07
C LEU A 27 -2.98 3.17 -3.54
N VAL A 28 -3.94 2.43 -4.12
CA VAL A 28 -3.92 2.03 -5.54
C VAL A 28 -3.97 3.25 -6.44
N ASP A 29 -4.85 4.20 -6.16
CA ASP A 29 -4.96 5.43 -6.95
C ASP A 29 -3.68 6.27 -6.89
N SER A 30 -3.03 6.34 -5.73
CA SER A 30 -1.80 7.10 -5.55
C SER A 30 -0.60 6.44 -6.23
N VAL A 31 -0.41 5.12 -6.03
CA VAL A 31 0.84 4.43 -6.39
C VAL A 31 0.77 3.83 -7.79
N ILE A 32 -0.38 3.29 -8.19
CA ILE A 32 -0.55 2.60 -9.48
C ILE A 32 -1.09 3.55 -10.53
N GLN A 33 -2.10 4.36 -10.18
CA GLN A 33 -2.74 5.28 -11.13
C GLN A 33 -2.09 6.67 -11.15
N GLY A 34 -1.15 6.95 -10.24
CA GLY A 34 -0.45 8.25 -10.17
C GLY A 34 -1.36 9.45 -9.87
N LYS A 35 -2.54 9.23 -9.29
CA LYS A 35 -3.47 10.32 -8.95
C LYS A 35 -2.88 11.17 -7.82
N SER A 36 -3.06 12.49 -7.92
CA SER A 36 -2.71 13.42 -6.85
C SER A 36 -3.64 13.28 -5.64
N THR A 37 -3.17 13.69 -4.46
CA THR A 37 -3.97 13.74 -3.23
C THR A 37 -5.29 14.50 -3.42
N ASN A 38 -5.30 15.58 -4.22
CA ASN A 38 -6.51 16.35 -4.47
C ASN A 38 -7.53 15.58 -5.33
N GLN A 39 -7.07 14.83 -6.34
CA GLN A 39 -7.95 13.98 -7.15
C GLN A 39 -8.56 12.86 -6.30
N ILE A 40 -7.74 12.21 -5.47
CA ILE A 40 -8.19 11.16 -4.55
C ILE A 40 -9.16 11.72 -3.51
N ALA A 41 -8.87 12.90 -2.97
CA ALA A 41 -9.73 13.60 -2.02
C ALA A 41 -11.12 13.88 -2.61
N LYS A 42 -11.17 14.36 -3.86
CA LYS A 42 -12.44 14.55 -4.57
C LYS A 42 -13.19 13.24 -4.79
N GLN A 43 -12.49 12.18 -5.18
CA GLN A 43 -13.10 10.86 -5.42
C GLN A 43 -13.67 10.22 -4.16
N LEU A 44 -12.98 10.36 -3.03
CA LEU A 44 -13.36 9.75 -1.75
C LEU A 44 -14.24 10.64 -0.87
N ASP A 45 -14.62 11.82 -1.36
CA ASP A 45 -15.31 12.86 -0.59
C ASP A 45 -14.58 13.18 0.74
N MET A 46 -13.30 13.51 0.62
CA MET A 46 -12.38 13.79 1.73
C MET A 46 -11.67 15.13 1.55
N LYS A 47 -11.10 15.65 2.64
CA LYS A 47 -10.12 16.75 2.56
C LYS A 47 -8.75 16.20 2.15
N PRO A 48 -7.91 16.95 1.40
CA PRO A 48 -6.56 16.50 1.03
C PRO A 48 -5.69 16.05 2.22
N ASN A 49 -5.74 16.79 3.34
CA ASN A 49 -5.03 16.41 4.58
C ASN A 49 -5.51 15.08 5.17
N ALA A 50 -6.77 14.72 4.98
CA ALA A 50 -7.29 13.44 5.43
C ALA A 50 -6.79 12.30 4.54
N VAL A 51 -6.63 12.52 3.22
CA VAL A 51 -6.03 11.54 2.31
C VAL A 51 -4.55 11.31 2.63
N TYR A 52 -3.79 12.36 2.97
CA TYR A 52 -2.40 12.19 3.43
C TYR A 52 -2.30 11.26 4.64
N LYS A 53 -3.15 11.47 5.66
CA LYS A 53 -3.21 10.61 6.85
C LYS A 53 -3.65 9.19 6.49
N LEU A 54 -4.67 9.04 5.65
CA LEU A 54 -5.17 7.74 5.19
C LEU A 54 -4.07 6.92 4.49
N LEU A 55 -3.29 7.56 3.61
CA LEU A 55 -2.16 6.94 2.93
C LEU A 55 -1.02 6.59 3.90
N HIS A 56 -0.74 7.47 4.86
CA HIS A 56 0.26 7.21 5.90
C HIS A 56 -0.11 5.97 6.72
N ASP A 57 -1.34 5.92 7.24
CA ASP A 57 -1.84 4.81 8.05
C ASP A 57 -1.82 3.49 7.26
N ALA A 58 -2.20 3.53 5.98
CA ALA A 58 -2.13 2.36 5.10
C ALA A 58 -0.69 1.84 4.95
N ARG A 59 0.28 2.74 4.70
CA ARG A 59 1.70 2.37 4.56
C ARG A 59 2.28 1.81 5.86
N VAL A 60 1.96 2.43 6.99
CA VAL A 60 2.40 1.96 8.31
C VAL A 60 1.84 0.56 8.58
N LYS A 61 0.56 0.32 8.26
CA LYS A 61 -0.07 -1.00 8.44
C LYS A 61 0.62 -2.07 7.60
N LEU A 62 0.79 -1.84 6.29
CA LEU A 62 1.48 -2.78 5.41
C LEU A 62 2.92 -3.05 5.85
N LYS A 63 3.67 -2.00 6.24
CA LYS A 63 5.04 -2.14 6.74
C LYS A 63 5.09 -3.01 7.99
N LYS A 64 4.13 -2.84 8.91
CA LYS A 64 4.03 -3.65 10.13
C LYS A 64 3.76 -5.12 9.79
N SER A 65 2.80 -5.41 8.90
CA SER A 65 2.48 -6.79 8.51
C SER A 65 3.65 -7.49 7.84
N LEU A 66 4.34 -6.81 6.91
CA LEU A 66 5.57 -7.33 6.30
C LEU A 66 6.64 -7.67 7.34
N ALA A 67 6.86 -6.78 8.31
CA ALA A 67 7.86 -6.99 9.36
C ALA A 67 7.47 -8.13 10.33
N GLN A 68 6.17 -8.30 10.62
CA GLN A 68 5.67 -9.40 11.45
C GLN A 68 5.94 -10.76 10.81
N ASP A 69 5.92 -10.83 9.49
CA ASP A 69 6.19 -12.04 8.71
C ASP A 69 7.67 -12.17 8.32
N GLY A 70 8.55 -11.37 8.94
CA GLY A 70 10.01 -11.49 8.84
C GLY A 70 10.64 -10.78 7.65
N TYR A 71 9.88 -10.02 6.87
CA TYR A 71 10.43 -9.27 5.74
C TYR A 71 11.04 -7.94 6.19
N THR A 72 12.32 -7.74 5.89
CA THR A 72 12.94 -6.41 5.96
C THR A 72 12.81 -5.68 4.61
N PRO A 73 12.93 -4.35 4.57
CA PRO A 73 12.99 -3.62 3.31
C PRO A 73 14.12 -4.10 2.38
N GLY A 74 15.25 -4.54 2.94
CA GLY A 74 16.38 -5.09 2.17
C GLY A 74 16.01 -6.39 1.47
N ASP A 75 15.37 -7.32 2.19
CA ASP A 75 14.91 -8.60 1.62
C ASP A 75 13.93 -8.37 0.46
N ILE A 76 13.03 -7.39 0.62
CA ILE A 76 12.05 -7.03 -0.40
C ILE A 76 12.75 -6.48 -1.65
N LEU A 77 13.66 -5.52 -1.49
CA LEU A 77 14.35 -4.88 -2.61
C LEU A 77 15.22 -5.87 -3.39
N GLN A 78 15.93 -6.76 -2.70
CA GLN A 78 16.78 -7.78 -3.31
C GLN A 78 16.02 -8.71 -4.27
N VAL A 79 14.71 -8.89 -4.08
CA VAL A 79 13.88 -9.73 -4.96
C VAL A 79 13.59 -9.07 -6.33
N PHE A 80 13.85 -7.77 -6.46
CA PHE A 80 13.66 -6.98 -7.69
C PHE A 80 14.96 -6.62 -8.39
N ASP A 81 16.11 -6.84 -7.75
CA ASP A 81 17.45 -6.75 -8.35
C ASP A 81 17.78 -8.02 -9.15
#